data_AF-A0A8S8YUA4-F1
#
_entry.id   AF-A0A8S8YUA4-F1
#
_cell.length_a   1.000
_cell.length_b   1.000
_cell.length_c   1.000
_cell.angle_alpha   90.00
_cell.angle_beta   90.00
_cell.angle_gamma   90.00
#
_symmetry.space_group_name_H-M   'P 1'
#
loop_
_entity.id
_entity.type
_entity.pdbx_description
1 polymer ?
#
loop_
_entity_poly.entity_id
_entity_poly.type
_entity_poly.pdbx_seq_one_letter_code
_entity_poly.pdbx_strand_id
1 'polypeptide(L)'
;MPTLREFVDDVGNIVSRVTESVAGVQHSTMQFGIHLPKDLIQEEDRIRSRHGAPGSRPLKAAFVDAIQADLSNYLSDVRFVKEIPDLMIRVDGLTLRVDIDIRPVFLYGRYRKLAAISPRQDGPAEPAEAETRDVSPVREPACIP
;
A
#
# COMPACT_ATOMS: atom_id res chain seq x y z
N MET A 1 4.15 17.21 19.33
CA MET A 1 4.16 15.76 19.03
C MET A 1 2.76 15.26 19.34
N PRO A 2 2.06 14.62 18.39
CA PRO A 2 0.74 14.05 18.66
C PRO A 2 0.87 13.02 19.79
N THR A 3 -0.06 13.06 20.73
CA THR A 3 -0.10 12.12 21.86
C THR A 3 -0.76 10.81 21.44
N LEU A 4 -0.47 9.73 22.18
CA LEU A 4 -1.10 8.42 21.96
C LEU A 4 -2.64 8.51 21.93
N ARG A 5 -3.21 9.40 22.74
CA ARG A 5 -4.67 9.55 22.88
C ARG A 5 -5.30 10.14 21.63
N GLU A 6 -4.70 11.19 21.06
CA GLU A 6 -5.16 11.80 19.81
C GLU A 6 -5.15 10.78 18.66
N PHE A 7 -4.11 9.94 18.58
CA PHE A 7 -4.02 8.89 17.56
C PHE A 7 -5.15 7.85 17.64
N VAL A 8 -5.61 7.52 18.86
CA VAL A 8 -6.73 6.59 19.06
C VAL A 8 -8.07 7.26 18.76
N ASP A 9 -8.23 8.54 19.11
CA ASP A 9 -9.45 9.30 18.81
C ASP A 9 -9.62 9.51 17.29
N ASP A 10 -8.51 9.61 16.54
CA ASP A 10 -8.50 9.78 15.09
C ASP A 10 -8.79 8.50 14.29
N VAL A 11 -8.95 7.33 14.93
CA VAL A 11 -9.24 6.05 14.26
C VAL A 11 -10.46 6.15 13.34
N GLY A 12 -11.53 6.78 13.80
CA GLY A 12 -12.76 6.90 13.01
C GLY A 12 -12.57 7.70 11.72
N ASN A 13 -11.74 8.75 11.75
CA ASN A 13 -11.39 9.55 10.58
C ASN A 13 -10.47 8.80 9.60
N ILE A 14 -9.62 7.90 10.13
CA ILE A 14 -8.81 7.02 9.29
C ILE A 14 -9.72 6.01 8.57
N VAL A 15 -10.68 5.40 9.28
CA VAL A 15 -11.61 4.42 8.70
C VAL A 15 -12.46 5.04 7.58
N SER A 16 -12.97 6.26 7.77
CA SER A 16 -13.73 6.95 6.72
C SER A 16 -12.88 7.20 5.47
N ARG A 17 -11.65 7.72 5.63
CA ARG A 17 -10.71 7.95 4.52
C ARG A 17 -10.30 6.66 3.82
N VAL A 18 -10.08 5.58 4.57
CA VAL A 18 -9.80 4.26 4.01
C VAL A 18 -10.99 3.81 3.16
N THR A 19 -12.21 3.90 3.68
CA THR A 19 -13.43 3.49 2.96
C THR A 19 -13.62 4.28 1.66
N GLU A 20 -13.42 5.60 1.70
CA GLU A 20 -13.47 6.46 0.51
C GLU A 20 -12.41 6.09 -0.54
N SER A 21 -11.18 5.83 -0.10
CA SER A 21 -10.07 5.49 -1.00
C SER A 21 -10.21 4.08 -1.60
N VAL A 22 -10.85 3.19 -0.86
CA VAL A 22 -11.07 1.78 -1.23
C VAL A 22 -12.26 1.62 -2.20
N ALA A 23 -13.22 2.55 -2.20
CA ALA A 23 -14.41 2.51 -3.06
C ALA A 23 -14.11 2.47 -4.57
N GLY A 24 -12.91 2.88 -5.00
CA GLY A 24 -12.50 2.90 -6.41
C GLY A 24 -11.85 1.61 -6.93
N VAL A 25 -11.61 0.60 -6.09
CA VAL A 25 -10.85 -0.59 -6.47
C VAL A 25 -11.69 -1.85 -6.24
N GLN A 26 -11.70 -2.80 -7.18
CA GLN A 26 -12.30 -4.11 -6.94
C GLN A 26 -11.32 -5.00 -6.17
N HIS A 27 -11.73 -5.52 -5.02
CA HIS A 27 -10.88 -6.37 -4.19
C HIS A 27 -11.68 -7.44 -3.47
N SER A 28 -11.13 -8.65 -3.44
CA SER A 28 -11.70 -9.79 -2.72
C SER A 28 -10.98 -10.04 -1.40
N THR A 29 -9.68 -9.71 -1.34
CA THR A 29 -8.85 -9.88 -0.14
C THR A 29 -8.05 -8.63 0.17
N MET A 30 -7.93 -8.31 1.45
CA MET A 30 -7.19 -7.13 1.92
C MET A 30 -6.33 -7.46 3.13
N GLN A 31 -5.17 -6.82 3.22
CA GLN A 31 -4.35 -6.79 4.42
C GLN A 31 -4.23 -5.36 4.94
N PHE A 32 -4.39 -5.22 6.25
CA PHE A 32 -4.18 -3.96 6.94
C PHE A 32 -2.84 -3.97 7.69
N GLY A 33 -2.05 -2.91 7.50
CA GLY A 33 -0.77 -2.69 8.14
C GLY A 33 -0.71 -1.27 8.71
N ILE A 34 0.07 -1.11 9.77
CA ILE A 34 0.25 0.20 10.39
C ILE A 34 1.74 0.44 10.62
N HIS A 35 2.18 1.61 10.20
CA HIS A 35 3.50 2.12 10.50
C HIS A 35 3.42 3.06 11.72
N LEU A 36 3.65 2.49 12.91
CA LEU A 36 3.82 3.28 14.13
C LEU A 36 5.29 3.65 14.32
N PRO A 37 5.60 4.94 14.57
CA PRO A 37 6.94 5.36 14.98
C PRO A 37 7.34 4.73 16.31
N LYS A 38 8.64 4.55 16.51
CA LYS A 38 9.18 3.91 17.71
C LYS A 38 8.86 4.70 19.00
N ASP A 39 8.76 6.01 18.91
CA ASP A 39 8.46 6.88 20.05
C ASP A 39 7.07 6.59 20.66
N LEU A 40 6.05 6.38 19.82
CA LEU A 40 4.71 6.05 20.29
C LEU A 40 4.64 4.66 20.92
N ILE A 41 5.43 3.71 20.39
CA ILE A 41 5.53 2.36 20.95
C ILE A 41 6.19 2.41 22.33
N GLN A 42 7.22 3.23 22.50
CA GLN A 42 7.90 3.39 23.79
C GLN A 42 7.02 4.07 24.84
N GLU A 43 6.26 5.12 24.47
CA GLU A 43 5.37 5.77 25.44
C GLU A 43 4.23 4.83 25.85
N GLU A 44 3.69 4.03 24.93
CA GLU A 44 2.72 3.01 25.28
C GLU A 44 3.31 1.94 26.22
N ASP A 45 4.53 1.48 25.96
CA ASP A 45 5.20 0.50 26.82
C ASP A 45 5.49 1.07 28.22
N ARG A 46 5.78 2.37 28.29
CA ARG A 46 5.93 3.10 29.55
C ARG A 46 4.61 3.19 30.31
N ILE A 47 3.51 3.43 29.61
CA ILE A 47 2.15 3.43 30.19
C ILE A 47 1.80 2.01 30.70
N ARG A 48 2.06 0.96 29.91
CA ARG A 48 1.81 -0.44 30.32
C ARG A 48 2.60 -0.83 31.56
N SER A 49 3.87 -0.43 31.62
CA SER A 49 4.73 -0.65 32.79
C SER A 49 4.21 0.10 34.03
N ARG A 50 3.75 1.34 33.86
CA ARG A 50 3.17 2.14 34.96
C ARG A 50 1.87 1.55 35.49
N HIS A 51 1.02 1.01 34.63
CA HIS A 51 -0.26 0.43 35.00
C HIS A 51 -0.18 -1.05 35.38
N GLY A 52 1.02 -1.63 35.48
CA GLY A 52 1.23 -3.00 35.96
C GLY A 52 0.61 -4.06 35.06
N ALA A 53 0.40 -3.75 33.77
CA ALA A 53 -0.24 -4.64 32.80
C ALA A 53 0.71 -5.00 31.64
N PRO A 54 1.86 -5.64 31.89
CA PRO A 54 2.79 -6.04 30.82
C PRO A 54 2.22 -7.13 29.91
N GLY A 55 1.20 -7.87 30.37
CA GLY A 55 0.48 -8.88 29.57
C GLY A 55 -0.63 -8.30 28.68
N SER A 56 -0.81 -6.98 28.65
CA SER A 56 -1.83 -6.36 27.80
C SER A 56 -1.43 -6.44 26.32
N ARG A 57 -2.46 -6.47 25.46
CA ARG A 57 -2.26 -6.53 24.02
C ARG A 57 -1.47 -5.30 23.55
N PRO A 58 -0.44 -5.48 22.71
CA PRO A 58 0.34 -4.35 22.22
C PRO A 58 -0.56 -3.44 21.38
N LEU A 59 -0.34 -2.13 21.49
CA LEU A 59 -1.10 -1.11 20.75
C LEU A 59 -1.28 -1.42 19.27
N LYS A 60 -0.21 -1.90 18.60
CA LYS A 60 -0.27 -2.27 17.18
C LYS A 60 -1.34 -3.32 16.90
N ALA A 61 -1.44 -4.36 17.73
CA ALA A 61 -2.42 -5.42 17.53
C ALA A 61 -3.83 -4.94 17.87
N ALA A 62 -3.98 -4.22 19.00
CA ALA A 62 -5.28 -3.68 19.40
C ALA A 62 -5.87 -2.72 18.36
N PHE A 63 -5.02 -1.91 17.73
CA PHE A 63 -5.44 -0.97 16.69
C PHE A 63 -5.85 -1.66 15.39
N VAL A 64 -5.09 -2.68 14.95
CA VAL A 64 -5.48 -3.49 13.79
C VAL A 64 -6.83 -4.17 14.06
N ASP A 65 -7.02 -4.76 15.24
CA ASP A 65 -8.26 -5.44 15.61
C ASP A 65 -9.45 -4.46 15.64
N ALA A 66 -9.28 -3.26 16.19
CA ALA A 66 -10.33 -2.23 16.24
C ALA A 66 -10.75 -1.79 14.83
N ILE A 67 -9.79 -1.50 13.96
CA ILE A 67 -10.06 -1.10 12.57
C ILE A 67 -10.69 -2.26 11.79
N GLN A 68 -10.23 -3.50 11.99
CA GLN A 68 -10.85 -4.66 11.36
C GLN A 68 -12.31 -4.84 11.79
N ALA A 69 -12.61 -4.65 13.08
CA ALA A 69 -13.98 -4.71 13.58
C ALA A 69 -14.85 -3.62 12.93
N ASP A 70 -14.35 -2.38 12.87
CA ASP A 70 -15.08 -1.27 12.24
C ASP A 70 -15.29 -1.50 10.74
N LEU A 71 -14.24 -1.88 10.01
CA LEU A 71 -14.32 -2.16 8.57
C LEU A 71 -15.22 -3.35 8.27
N SER A 72 -15.26 -4.37 9.13
CA SER A 72 -16.15 -5.52 8.93
C SER A 72 -17.64 -5.14 8.93
N ASN A 73 -18.01 -4.03 9.60
CA ASN A 73 -19.38 -3.50 9.57
C ASN A 73 -19.70 -2.80 8.23
N TYR A 74 -18.69 -2.20 7.58
CA TYR A 74 -18.86 -1.47 6.31
C TYR A 74 -18.67 -2.36 5.07
N LEU A 75 -17.80 -3.37 5.16
CA LEU A 75 -17.36 -4.21 4.05
C LEU A 75 -17.62 -5.69 4.39
N SER A 76 -18.88 -6.12 4.27
CA SER A 76 -19.31 -7.48 4.61
C SER A 76 -18.71 -8.57 3.72
N ASP A 77 -18.24 -8.21 2.52
CA ASP A 77 -17.86 -9.17 1.48
C ASP A 77 -16.33 -9.33 1.32
N VAL A 78 -15.53 -8.56 2.08
CA VAL A 78 -14.07 -8.55 1.96
C VAL A 78 -13.43 -9.45 3.01
N ARG A 79 -12.52 -10.33 2.59
CA ARG A 79 -11.77 -11.19 3.51
C ARG A 79 -10.42 -10.59 3.88
N PHE A 80 -10.13 -10.53 5.17
CA PHE A 80 -8.81 -10.14 5.67
C PHE A 80 -7.85 -11.33 5.65
N VAL A 81 -6.79 -11.27 4.84
CA VAL A 81 -5.85 -12.38 4.63
C VAL A 81 -4.40 -11.88 4.73
N LYS A 82 -3.54 -12.64 5.41
CA LYS A 82 -2.11 -12.28 5.62
C LYS A 82 -1.18 -12.78 4.51
N GLU A 83 -1.54 -13.84 3.80
CA GLU A 83 -0.63 -14.51 2.86
C GLU A 83 -0.51 -13.76 1.53
N ILE A 84 -1.62 -13.68 0.78
CA ILE A 84 -1.63 -13.18 -0.60
C ILE A 84 -2.77 -12.16 -0.75
N PRO A 85 -2.70 -10.98 -0.10
CA PRO A 85 -3.76 -9.97 -0.18
C PRO A 85 -3.73 -9.19 -1.50
N ASP A 86 -4.88 -8.95 -2.13
CA ASP A 86 -4.97 -8.16 -3.37
C ASP A 86 -4.69 -6.68 -3.12
N LEU A 87 -5.18 -6.16 -1.99
CA LEU A 87 -4.84 -4.84 -1.46
C LEU A 87 -4.02 -4.94 -0.18
N MET A 88 -2.95 -4.16 -0.10
CA MET A 88 -2.24 -3.89 1.14
C MET A 88 -2.42 -2.42 1.50
N ILE A 89 -3.10 -2.16 2.61
CA ILE A 89 -3.29 -0.81 3.15
C ILE A 89 -2.28 -0.59 4.26
N ARG A 90 -1.59 0.54 4.22
CA ARG A 90 -0.65 0.98 5.25
C ARG A 90 -1.05 2.35 5.76
N VAL A 91 -1.21 2.46 7.07
CA VAL A 91 -1.49 3.75 7.70
C VAL A 91 -0.27 4.23 8.48
N ASP A 92 0.17 5.46 8.21
CA ASP A 92 1.23 6.13 8.95
C ASP A 92 0.68 6.81 10.21
N GLY A 93 1.21 6.44 11.37
CA GLY A 93 0.76 6.98 12.66
C GLY A 93 1.21 8.42 12.97
N LEU A 94 2.13 8.98 12.17
CA LEU A 94 2.59 10.36 12.33
C LEU A 94 1.85 11.36 11.44
N THR A 95 1.57 10.94 10.20
CA THR A 95 1.06 11.83 9.15
C THR A 95 -0.41 11.56 8.82
N LEU A 96 -1.01 10.53 9.41
CA LEU A 96 -2.36 10.03 9.10
C LEU A 96 -2.57 9.82 7.60
N ARG A 97 -1.50 9.46 6.89
CA ARG A 97 -1.55 9.08 5.48
C ARG A 97 -1.93 7.63 5.36
N VAL A 98 -2.78 7.36 4.38
CA VAL A 98 -3.23 6.02 4.01
C VAL A 98 -2.59 5.72 2.67
N ASP A 99 -1.64 4.80 2.67
CA ASP A 99 -1.00 4.28 1.47
C ASP A 99 -1.70 2.98 1.06
N ILE A 100 -2.08 2.90 -0.21
CA ILE A 100 -2.76 1.74 -0.79
C ILE A 100 -1.87 1.13 -1.85
N ASP A 101 -1.34 -0.05 -1.56
CA ASP A 101 -0.55 -0.84 -2.48
C ASP A 101 -1.44 -1.91 -3.13
N ILE A 102 -1.67 -1.79 -4.44
CA ILE A 102 -2.44 -2.75 -5.23
C ILE A 102 -1.48 -3.77 -5.85
N ARG A 103 -1.78 -5.06 -5.72
CA ARG A 103 -0.97 -6.11 -6.36
C ARG A 103 -1.09 -6.02 -7.90
N PRO A 104 0.03 -5.95 -8.64
CA PRO A 104 -0.03 -5.99 -10.10
C PRO A 104 -0.44 -7.38 -10.60
N VAL A 105 -1.24 -7.41 -11.67
CA VAL A 105 -1.60 -8.63 -12.39
C VAL A 105 -0.78 -8.72 -13.67
N PHE A 106 -0.10 -9.85 -13.87
CA PHE A 106 0.69 -10.09 -15.07
C PHE A 106 -0.15 -10.79 -16.13
N LEU A 107 -0.30 -10.16 -17.30
CA LEU A 107 -0.96 -10.77 -18.44
C LEU A 107 0.07 -11.51 -19.30
N TYR A 108 -0.02 -12.83 -19.37
CA TYR A 108 0.80 -13.64 -20.26
C TYR A 108 0.02 -13.94 -21.55
N GLY A 109 0.56 -13.49 -22.68
CA GLY A 109 -0.02 -13.73 -24.00
C GLY A 109 1.04 -14.16 -25.00
N ARG A 110 0.65 -14.99 -25.97
CA ARG A 110 1.49 -15.24 -27.14
C ARG A 110 1.28 -14.09 -28.11
N TYR A 111 2.28 -13.21 -28.24
CA TYR A 111 2.28 -12.23 -29.32
C TYR A 111 2.88 -12.88 -30.57
N ARG A 112 2.26 -12.62 -31.74
CA ARG A 112 2.87 -12.97 -33.02
C ARG A 112 3.45 -11.69 -33.61
N LYS A 113 4.78 -11.55 -33.56
CA LYS A 113 5.48 -10.42 -34.18
C LYS A 113 5.38 -10.55 -35.70
N LEU A 114 4.57 -9.71 -36.34
CA LEU A 114 4.35 -9.69 -37.80
C LEU A 114 5.14 -8.54 -38.44
N ALA A 115 6.47 -8.50 -38.25
CA ALA A 115 7.43 -7.77 -39.11
C ALA A 115 8.85 -7.82 -38.52
N ALA A 116 9.84 -7.93 -39.40
CA ALA A 116 11.27 -7.93 -39.10
C ALA A 116 11.77 -6.52 -38.72
N ILE A 117 11.38 -6.03 -37.52
CA ILE A 117 12.07 -4.91 -36.88
C ILE A 117 13.20 -5.47 -36.01
N SER A 118 14.42 -5.13 -36.40
CA SER A 118 15.70 -5.50 -35.75
C SER A 118 15.70 -5.13 -34.26
N PRO A 119 16.23 -5.98 -33.36
CA PRO A 119 16.18 -5.72 -31.92
C PRO A 119 17.23 -4.68 -31.53
N ARG A 120 16.81 -3.46 -31.18
CA ARG A 120 17.66 -2.53 -30.41
C ARG A 120 17.36 -2.76 -28.93
N GLN A 121 18.41 -3.06 -28.15
CA GLN A 121 18.31 -3.17 -26.70
C GLN A 121 18.23 -1.76 -26.11
N ASP A 122 17.12 -1.44 -25.46
CA ASP A 122 16.99 -0.22 -24.66
C ASP A 122 17.43 -0.52 -23.23
N GLY A 123 18.76 -0.49 -23.01
CA GLY A 123 19.35 -0.16 -21.72
C GLY A 123 19.74 1.34 -21.71
N PRO A 124 19.93 1.99 -20.54
CA PRO A 124 20.39 3.37 -20.52
C PRO A 124 21.83 3.44 -21.06
N ALA A 125 22.03 4.20 -22.15
CA ALA A 125 23.34 4.39 -22.76
C ALA A 125 24.13 5.52 -22.07
N GLU A 126 25.38 5.26 -21.70
CA GLU A 126 26.39 6.30 -21.46
C GLU A 126 26.71 7.05 -22.76
N PRO A 127 27.13 8.34 -22.71
CA PRO A 127 27.37 9.12 -23.92
C PRO A 127 28.82 9.03 -24.43
N ALA A 128 28.95 9.31 -25.74
CA ALA A 128 30.16 9.47 -26.59
C ALA A 128 30.65 8.18 -27.29
N GLU A 129 30.80 8.07 -28.62
CA GLU A 129 31.00 9.04 -29.70
C GLU A 129 30.50 8.47 -31.05
N ALA A 130 30.03 9.37 -31.93
CA ALA A 130 29.94 9.32 -33.39
C ALA A 130 29.49 8.02 -34.13
N GLU A 131 28.32 8.07 -34.79
CA GLU A 131 28.25 8.39 -36.24
C GLU A 131 26.77 8.30 -36.72
N THR A 132 26.43 9.21 -37.62
CA THR A 132 25.11 9.48 -38.24
C THR A 132 24.27 8.27 -38.64
N ARG A 133 22.99 8.26 -38.25
CA ARG A 133 21.85 8.31 -39.19
C ARG A 133 20.50 8.35 -38.46
N ASP A 134 19.77 9.38 -38.84
CA ASP A 134 18.36 9.69 -38.64
C ASP A 134 17.44 8.48 -38.84
N VAL A 135 16.78 7.99 -37.78
CA VAL A 135 15.41 7.42 -37.83
C VAL A 135 14.79 7.53 -36.42
N SER A 136 13.69 8.26 -36.33
CA SER A 136 12.83 8.43 -35.15
C SER A 136 12.30 7.08 -34.62
N PRO A 137 12.26 6.82 -33.29
CA PRO A 137 11.69 5.57 -32.80
C PRO A 137 10.16 5.66 -32.76
N VAL A 138 9.52 4.74 -33.47
CA VAL A 138 8.08 4.41 -33.37
C VAL A 138 7.82 3.90 -31.95
N ARG A 139 7.49 4.82 -31.04
CA ARG A 139 6.55 4.53 -29.95
C ARG A 139 5.22 4.23 -30.61
N GLU A 140 4.52 3.17 -30.19
CA GLU A 140 3.04 3.07 -30.20
C GLU A 140 2.56 1.63 -29.93
N PRO A 141 1.28 1.42 -29.56
CA PRO A 141 0.42 2.17 -28.64
C PRO A 141 -0.28 1.23 -27.63
N ALA A 142 -1.19 1.78 -26.81
CA ALA A 142 -2.15 1.10 -25.90
C ALA A 142 -1.81 1.11 -24.39
N CYS A 143 -1.46 2.29 -23.88
CA CYS A 143 -2.04 2.76 -22.62
C CYS A 143 -2.66 4.13 -22.90
N ILE A 144 -3.91 4.20 -23.36
CA ILE A 144 -4.74 5.42 -23.25
C ILE A 144 -6.23 5.00 -23.33
N PRO A 145 -7.14 5.60 -22.56
CA PRO A 145 -7.07 6.12 -21.19
C PRO A 145 -7.70 5.16 -20.17
#